data_AF-A0A0R3LP59-F1
#
_entry.id   AF-A0A0R3LP59-F1
#
_cell.length_a   1.000
_cell.length_b   1.000
_cell.length_c   1.000
_cell.angle_alpha   90.00
_cell.angle_beta   90.00
_cell.angle_gamma   90.00
#
_symmetry.space_group_name_H-M   'P 1'
#
loop_
_entity.id
_entity.type
_entity.pdbx_description
1 polymer ?
#
loop_
_entity_poly.entity_id
_entity_poly.type
_entity_poly.pdbx_seq_one_letter_code
_entity_poly.pdbx_strand_id
1 'polypeptide(L)'
;MAHSIRIDLEIPSASGLERNLAIHDLRDFAEELSLTLGELGSLPMEQADASVDHVIIGAIKTRNVRRCRAHVEKLNEKKYRLRVTITEQSSSKS
;
A
#
# COMPACT_ATOMS: atom_id res chain seq x y z
N MET A 1 7.49 -10.19 16.54
CA MET A 1 7.83 -10.12 15.10
C MET A 1 7.18 -8.88 14.53
N ALA A 2 7.95 -8.10 13.79
CA ALA A 2 7.42 -6.99 13.01
C ALA A 2 7.15 -7.52 11.59
N HIS A 3 5.98 -7.18 11.07
CA HIS A 3 5.56 -7.53 9.72
C HIS A 3 5.51 -6.28 8.87
N SER A 4 5.64 -6.48 7.57
CA SER A 4 5.31 -5.49 6.55
C SER A 4 4.34 -6.08 5.54
N ILE A 5 3.56 -5.21 4.92
CA ILE A 5 2.72 -5.54 3.77
C ILE A 5 3.22 -4.70 2.60
N ARG A 6 3.68 -5.36 1.55
CA ARG A 6 4.00 -4.74 0.27
C ARG A 6 2.77 -4.83 -0.62
N ILE A 7 2.42 -3.71 -1.26
CA ILE A 7 1.32 -3.62 -2.21
C ILE A 7 1.95 -3.19 -3.53
N ASP A 8 2.00 -4.12 -4.48
CA ASP A 8 2.49 -3.87 -5.84
C ASP A 8 1.30 -3.51 -6.72
N LEU A 9 1.44 -2.46 -7.53
CA LEU A 9 0.40 -1.98 -8.42
C LEU A 9 0.72 -2.31 -9.87
N GLU A 10 -0.26 -2.87 -10.57
CA GLU A 10 -0.14 -3.10 -12.01
C GLU A 10 -0.35 -1.78 -12.74
N ILE A 11 0.75 -1.15 -13.11
CA ILE A 11 0.72 0.08 -13.92
C ILE A 11 0.63 -0.31 -15.39
N PRO A 12 -0.40 0.15 -16.11
CA PRO A 12 -0.53 -0.13 -17.53
C PRO A 12 0.74 0.32 -18.27
N SER A 13 1.30 -0.56 -19.10
CA SER A 13 2.42 -0.24 -20.00
C SER A 13 1.98 0.60 -21.21
N ALA A 14 0.82 1.23 -21.13
CA ALA A 14 0.27 2.11 -22.14
C ALA A 14 1.02 3.46 -22.18
N SER A 15 0.50 4.40 -22.96
CA SER A 15 1.11 5.71 -23.21
C SER A 15 1.62 6.38 -21.92
N GLY A 16 2.65 7.25 -22.04
CA GLY A 16 3.22 7.93 -20.87
C GLY A 16 2.20 8.73 -20.04
N LEU A 17 1.10 9.16 -20.66
CA LEU A 17 -0.01 9.81 -19.97
C LEU A 17 -0.77 8.84 -19.04
N GLU A 18 -1.13 7.65 -19.52
CA GLU A 18 -1.82 6.63 -18.72
C GLU A 18 -0.95 6.15 -17.56
N ARG A 19 0.36 6.02 -17.79
CA ARG A 19 1.32 5.73 -16.73
C ARG A 19 1.30 6.81 -15.64
N ASN A 20 1.35 8.08 -16.03
CA ASN A 20 1.35 9.18 -15.07
C ASN A 20 0.04 9.22 -14.25
N LEU A 21 -1.11 8.99 -14.90
CA LEU A 21 -2.40 8.91 -14.21
C LEU A 21 -2.44 7.77 -13.20
N ALA A 22 -1.97 6.57 -13.56
CA ALA A 22 -1.90 5.44 -12.64
C ALA A 22 -0.97 5.71 -11.44
N ILE A 23 0.14 6.44 -11.65
CA ILE A 23 1.03 6.87 -10.56
C ILE A 23 0.32 7.86 -9.64
N HIS A 24 -0.47 8.79 -10.19
CA HIS A 24 -1.27 9.71 -9.38
C HIS A 24 -2.29 8.95 -8.52
N ASP A 25 -3.05 8.02 -9.10
CA ASP A 25 -4.02 7.22 -8.34
C ASP A 25 -3.36 6.38 -7.24
N LEU A 26 -2.14 5.87 -7.49
CA LEU A 26 -1.32 5.19 -6.48
C LEU A 26 -0.98 6.12 -5.31
N ARG A 27 -0.52 7.34 -5.60
CA ARG A 27 -0.13 8.30 -4.56
C ARG A 27 -1.31 8.71 -3.70
N ASP A 28 -2.46 9.00 -4.32
CA ASP A 28 -3.69 9.31 -3.59
C ASP A 28 -4.13 8.15 -2.70
N PHE A 29 -4.05 6.91 -3.21
CA PHE A 29 -4.30 5.70 -2.42
C PHE A 29 -3.31 5.54 -1.25
N ALA A 30 -2.03 5.82 -1.48
CA ALA A 30 -0.99 5.74 -0.48
C ALA A 30 -1.14 6.80 0.62
N GLU A 31 -1.47 8.03 0.25
CA GLU A 31 -1.76 9.12 1.17
C GLU A 31 -2.94 8.73 2.08
N GLU A 32 -4.03 8.25 1.49
CA GLU A 32 -5.20 7.86 2.29
C GLU A 32 -4.90 6.66 3.19
N LEU A 33 -4.11 5.68 2.73
CA LEU A 33 -3.62 4.61 3.59
C LEU A 33 -2.83 5.17 4.77
N SER A 34 -1.91 6.10 4.53
CA SER A 34 -1.11 6.74 5.58
C SER A 34 -1.99 7.37 6.66
N LEU A 35 -3.04 8.08 6.23
CA LEU A 35 -3.98 8.76 7.14
C LEU A 35 -4.91 7.80 7.90
N THR A 36 -5.21 6.63 7.33
CA THR A 36 -6.25 5.72 7.86
C THR A 36 -5.71 4.50 8.60
N LEU A 37 -4.41 4.21 8.51
CA LEU A 37 -3.79 3.03 9.13
C LEU A 37 -3.88 3.00 10.66
N GLY A 38 -3.74 4.16 11.32
CA GLY A 38 -3.77 4.27 12.78
C GLY A 38 -2.84 3.26 13.47
N GLU A 39 -3.39 2.39 14.32
CA GLU A 39 -2.59 1.38 15.04
C GLU A 39 -2.26 0.12 14.21
N LEU A 40 -2.76 0.00 12.98
CA LEU A 40 -2.60 -1.21 12.17
C LEU A 40 -1.18 -1.36 11.61
N GLY A 41 -0.51 -0.25 11.33
CA GLY A 41 0.83 -0.19 10.77
C GLY A 41 1.25 1.25 10.56
N SER A 42 2.35 1.46 9.83
CA SER A 42 2.83 2.78 9.47
C SER A 42 3.21 2.83 8.00
N LEU A 43 2.79 3.91 7.33
CA LEU A 43 3.17 4.27 5.98
C LEU A 43 3.57 5.76 6.02
N PRO A 44 4.87 6.10 6.00
CA PRO A 44 5.32 7.49 6.01
C PRO A 44 4.82 8.25 4.79
N MET A 45 4.47 9.52 4.97
CA MET A 45 3.94 10.36 3.89
C MET A 45 4.96 10.54 2.77
N GLU A 46 6.25 10.64 3.11
CA GLU A 46 7.33 10.73 2.15
C GLU A 46 7.40 9.50 1.23
N GLN A 47 7.02 8.33 1.75
CA GLN A 47 6.91 7.12 0.95
C GLN A 47 5.66 7.14 0.06
N ALA A 48 4.54 7.65 0.56
CA ALA A 48 3.32 7.83 -0.23
C ALA A 48 3.58 8.74 -1.44
N ASP A 49 4.19 9.91 -1.21
CA ASP A 49 4.52 10.88 -2.26
C ASP A 49 5.52 10.33 -3.31
N ALA A 50 6.48 9.55 -2.84
CA ALA A 50 7.50 8.94 -3.69
C ALA A 50 7.02 7.66 -4.41
N SER A 51 5.78 7.22 -4.18
CA SER A 51 5.27 5.97 -4.75
C SER A 51 5.17 6.04 -6.27
N VAL A 52 5.71 5.01 -6.93
CA VAL A 52 5.71 4.90 -8.40
C VAL A 52 5.09 3.60 -8.87
N ASP A 53 5.30 2.48 -8.20
CA ASP A 53 4.77 1.17 -8.60
C ASP A 53 4.37 0.29 -7.40
N HIS A 54 4.73 0.69 -6.19
CA HIS A 54 4.40 -0.02 -4.97
C HIS A 54 4.39 0.88 -3.75
N VAL A 55 3.79 0.37 -2.67
CA VAL A 55 3.87 0.92 -1.32
C VAL A 55 4.17 -0.19 -0.31
N ILE A 56 4.82 0.16 0.79
CA ILE A 56 5.10 -0.75 1.90
C ILE A 56 4.52 -0.18 3.20
N ILE A 57 3.61 -0.93 3.80
CA ILE A 57 3.13 -0.67 5.16
C ILE A 57 4.05 -1.43 6.12
N GLY A 58 4.77 -0.70 6.96
CA GLY A 58 5.67 -1.25 7.96
C GLY A 58 5.08 -1.26 9.37
N ALA A 59 5.91 -1.65 10.35
CA ALA A 59 5.59 -1.63 11.78
C ALA A 59 4.29 -2.38 12.17
N ILE A 60 3.91 -3.39 11.38
CA ILE A 60 2.67 -4.14 11.62
C ILE A 60 2.91 -5.18 12.72
N LYS A 61 2.14 -5.08 13.81
CA LYS A 61 2.13 -6.11 14.86
C LYS A 61 1.48 -7.39 14.31
N THR A 62 1.98 -8.57 14.65
CA THR A 62 1.41 -9.88 14.18
C THR A 62 -0.12 -9.95 14.30
N ARG A 63 -0.69 -9.48 15.42
CA ARG A 63 -2.15 -9.48 15.65
C ARG A 63 -2.94 -8.57 14.70
N ASN A 64 -2.29 -7.58 14.09
CA ASN A 64 -2.90 -6.59 13.22
C ASN A 64 -2.75 -6.92 11.73
N VAL A 65 -1.92 -7.89 11.35
CA VAL A 65 -1.63 -8.21 9.93
C VAL A 65 -2.90 -8.44 9.11
N ARG A 66 -3.77 -9.35 9.57
CA ARG A 66 -5.05 -9.63 8.88
C ARG A 66 -5.95 -8.41 8.79
N ARG A 67 -5.98 -7.57 9.83
CA ARG A 67 -6.79 -6.34 9.87
C ARG A 67 -6.22 -5.27 8.94
N CYS A 68 -4.90 -5.13 8.90
CA CYS A 68 -4.19 -4.21 8.00
C CYS A 68 -4.46 -4.61 6.55
N ARG A 69 -4.30 -5.89 6.22
CA ARG A 69 -4.65 -6.42 4.90
C ARG A 69 -6.10 -6.14 4.50
N ALA A 70 -7.06 -6.46 5.37
CA ALA A 70 -8.47 -6.22 5.10
C ALA A 70 -8.80 -4.71 4.94
N HIS A 71 -8.09 -3.85 5.65
CA HIS A 71 -8.21 -2.39 5.49
C HIS A 71 -7.74 -1.93 4.12
N VAL A 72 -6.57 -2.42 3.68
CA VAL A 72 -6.03 -2.15 2.34
C VAL A 72 -7.00 -2.61 1.25
N GLU A 73 -7.47 -3.86 1.31
CA GLU A 73 -8.41 -4.42 0.34
C GLU A 73 -9.71 -3.60 0.27
N LYS A 74 -10.29 -3.28 1.43
CA LYS A 74 -11.52 -2.48 1.53
C LYS A 74 -11.34 -1.06 0.99
N LEU A 75 -10.20 -0.42 1.24
CA LEU A 75 -9.94 0.91 0.72
C LEU A 75 -9.82 0.87 -0.81
N ASN A 76 -9.06 -0.09 -1.33
CA ASN A 76 -8.88 -0.27 -2.76
C ASN A 76 -10.23 -0.50 -3.45
N GLU A 77 -11.04 -1.45 -2.98
CA GLU A 77 -12.35 -1.77 -3.60
C GLU A 77 -13.33 -0.60 -3.62
N LYS A 78 -13.32 0.22 -2.56
CA LYS A 78 -14.29 1.32 -2.40
C LYS A 78 -13.95 2.56 -3.21
N LYS A 79 -12.67 2.88 -3.37
CA LYS A 79 -12.26 4.20 -3.86
C LYS A 79 -11.43 4.18 -5.14
N TYR A 80 -10.51 3.23 -5.30
CA TYR A 80 -9.51 3.30 -6.37
C TYR A 80 -9.63 2.16 -7.39
N ARG A 81 -10.05 0.97 -6.95
CA ARG A 81 -10.16 -0.26 -7.75
C ARG A 81 -8.89 -0.57 -8.55
N LEU A 82 -7.75 -0.27 -7.96
CA LEU A 82 -6.43 -0.53 -8.54
C LEU A 82 -6.21 -2.04 -8.59
N ARG A 83 -5.52 -2.48 -9.64
CA ARG A 83 -5.03 -3.85 -9.70
C ARG A 83 -3.81 -3.95 -8.82
N VAL A 84 -3.95 -4.63 -7.69
CA VAL A 84 -2.91 -4.72 -6.68
C VAL A 84 -2.60 -6.17 -6.32
N THR A 85 -1.32 -6.44 -6.06
CA THR A 85 -0.86 -7.67 -5.42
C THR A 85 -0.39 -7.34 -4.01
N ILE A 86 -0.96 -8.01 -3.01
CA ILE A 86 -0.65 -7.77 -1.59
C ILE A 86 0.20 -8.91 -1.07
N THR A 87 1.43 -8.60 -0.65
CA THR A 87 2.42 -9.55 -0.13
C THR A 87 2.73 -9.26 1.32
N GLU A 88 2.49 -10.22 2.21
CA GLU A 88 2.93 -10.16 3.61
C GLU A 88 4.41 -10.57 3.70
N GLN A 89 5.19 -9.79 4.44
CA GLN A 89 6.60 -10.06 4.72
C GLN A 89 6.80 -10.09 6.24
N SER A 90 7.38 -11.18 6.74
CA SER A 90 7.71 -11.34 8.15
C SER A 90 9.23 -11.23 8.33
N SER A 91 9.67 -10.30 9.17
CA SER A 91 11.08 -10.23 9.57
C SER A 91 11.28 -11.16 10.77
N SER A 92 11.91 -12.31 10.50
CA SER A 92 12.51 -13.14 11.54
C SER A 92 13.79 -12.42 11.96
N LYS A 93 13.84 -11.91 13.20
CA LYS A 93 15.11 -11.46 13.78
C LYS A 93 16.02 -12.68 13.84
N SER A 94 17.05 -12.71 12.98
CA SER A 94 18.23 -13.56 13.16
C SER A 94 19.01 -13.13 14.39
#